data_AF-A0A7S2WVZ2-F1
#
_entry.id   AF-A0A7S2WVZ2-F1
#
_cell.length_a   1.000
_cell.length_b   1.000
_cell.length_c   1.000
_cell.angle_alpha   90.00
_cell.angle_beta   90.00
_cell.angle_gamma   90.00
#
_symmetry.space_group_name_H-M   'P 1'
#
loop_
_entity.id
_entity.type
_entity.pdbx_description
1 polymer ?
#
loop_
_entity_poly.entity_id
_entity_poly.type
_entity_poly.pdbx_seq_one_letter_code
_entity_poly.pdbx_strand_id
1 'polypeptide(L)'
;WYWLCAMETPKIIRRHVPNDHECLFTAFAYLVEGSRHGGAGQRLRKICADRVAADPDMFSEAVLGMPNAQYVDWIQNPFNWGGENEIGILAAHFDVEVAVVMMEANFILPYSLGSKNRIYLLYTGQHYDPLVAAVVRRRSMILGTCAALGQLHGSKTSRSI
;
A
#
# COMPACT_ATOMS: atom_id res chain seq x y z
N TRP A 1 20.34 -30.11 17.97
CA TRP A 1 20.55 -28.66 18.12
C TRP A 1 20.77 -28.02 16.76
N TYR A 2 19.70 -27.78 16.00
CA TYR A 2 19.72 -26.82 14.90
C TYR A 2 18.28 -26.32 14.75
N TRP A 3 18.02 -25.16 15.34
CA TRP A 3 16.83 -24.39 15.03
C TRP A 3 17.02 -23.85 13.61
N LEU A 4 16.42 -24.52 12.63
CA LEU A 4 16.04 -23.86 11.39
C LEU A 4 15.03 -22.78 11.77
N CYS A 5 15.53 -21.57 12.02
CA CYS A 5 14.71 -20.37 11.98
C CYS A 5 14.25 -20.26 10.53
N ALA A 6 13.12 -20.88 10.20
CA ALA A 6 12.50 -20.73 8.90
C ALA A 6 12.21 -19.23 8.73
N MET A 7 13.01 -18.55 7.90
CA MET A 7 12.77 -17.16 7.57
C MET A 7 11.39 -17.10 6.89
N GLU A 8 10.40 -16.57 7.60
CA GLU A 8 9.04 -16.41 7.07
C GLU A 8 9.11 -15.51 5.83
N THR A 9 8.63 -16.00 4.69
CA THR A 9 8.61 -15.19 3.46
C THR A 9 7.62 -14.03 3.62
N PRO A 10 8.03 -12.78 3.36
CA PRO A 10 7.12 -11.65 3.41
C PRO A 10 6.02 -11.85 2.37
N LYS A 11 4.77 -11.63 2.79
CA LYS A 11 3.63 -11.65 1.88
C LYS A 11 3.35 -10.24 1.38
N ILE A 12 3.10 -10.10 0.08
CA ILE A 12 2.55 -8.86 -0.46
C ILE A 12 1.04 -8.86 -0.23
N ILE A 13 0.55 -7.78 0.35
CA ILE A 13 -0.87 -7.59 0.68
C ILE A 13 -1.37 -6.35 -0.06
N ARG A 14 -2.46 -6.53 -0.82
CA ARG A 14 -3.27 -5.43 -1.33
C ARG A 14 -4.06 -4.81 -0.18
N ARG A 15 -3.95 -3.50 -0.01
CA ARG A 15 -4.75 -2.74 0.94
C ARG A 15 -5.78 -1.94 0.17
N HIS A 16 -7.06 -2.16 0.46
CA HIS A 16 -8.12 -1.43 -0.21
C HIS A 16 -8.23 0.01 0.33
N VAL A 17 -8.27 0.97 -0.59
CA VAL A 17 -8.70 2.36 -0.36
C VAL A 17 -10.14 2.55 -0.87
N PRO A 18 -10.85 3.62 -0.45
CA PRO A 18 -12.19 3.89 -0.96
C PRO A 18 -12.20 4.05 -2.48
N ASN A 19 -13.24 3.55 -3.14
CA ASN A 19 -13.44 3.74 -4.57
C ASN A 19 -14.09 5.10 -4.85
N ASP A 20 -13.34 6.15 -4.55
CA ASP A 20 -13.65 7.53 -4.90
C ASP A 20 -12.69 8.03 -5.99
N HIS A 21 -12.92 9.26 -6.45
CA HIS A 21 -12.08 9.93 -7.44
C HIS A 21 -10.68 10.29 -6.92
N GLU A 22 -10.36 9.96 -5.66
CA GLU A 22 -9.09 10.26 -5.00
C GLU A 22 -8.24 9.01 -4.71
N CYS A 23 -8.63 7.84 -5.22
CA CYS A 23 -7.96 6.58 -4.93
C CYS A 23 -6.43 6.61 -5.17
N LEU A 24 -5.95 7.25 -6.25
CA LEU A 24 -4.52 7.43 -6.49
C LEU A 24 -3.82 8.14 -5.33
N PHE A 25 -4.34 9.32 -4.96
CA PHE A 25 -3.73 10.16 -3.93
C PHE A 25 -3.81 9.50 -2.55
N THR A 26 -4.92 8.83 -2.25
CA THR A 26 -5.09 8.08 -1.00
C THR A 26 -4.14 6.89 -0.93
N ALA A 27 -3.99 6.14 -2.03
CA ALA A 27 -3.06 5.02 -2.13
C ALA A 27 -1.60 5.47 -2.01
N PHE A 28 -1.24 6.57 -2.67
CA PHE A 28 0.09 7.14 -2.61
C PHE A 28 0.44 7.63 -1.19
N ALA A 29 -0.45 8.42 -0.57
CA ALA A 29 -0.26 8.91 0.79
C ALA A 29 -0.11 7.75 1.79
N TYR A 30 -0.90 6.68 1.63
CA TYR A 30 -0.80 5.49 2.46
C TYR A 30 0.60 4.85 2.42
N LEU A 31 1.24 4.83 1.25
CA LEU A 31 2.55 4.22 1.06
C LEU A 31 3.71 5.08 1.59
N VAL A 32 3.59 6.41 1.48
CA VAL A 32 4.67 7.34 1.84
C VAL A 32 4.58 7.81 3.29
N GLU A 33 3.38 8.15 3.76
CA GLU A 33 3.18 8.78 5.08
C GLU A 33 2.80 7.77 6.16
N GLY A 34 2.30 6.59 5.76
CA GLY A 34 1.78 5.57 6.66
C GLY A 34 0.42 5.96 7.27
N SER A 35 -0.45 4.97 7.49
CA SER A 35 -1.83 5.14 7.99
C SER A 35 -2.83 5.71 6.96
N ARG A 36 -4.13 5.38 7.16
CA ARG A 36 -5.25 5.88 6.34
C ARG A 36 -5.58 7.32 6.72
N HIS A 37 -4.77 8.26 6.27
CA HIS A 37 -5.10 9.68 6.43
C HIS A 37 -6.15 10.08 5.38
N GLY A 38 -7.42 10.11 5.80
CA GLY A 38 -8.44 10.83 5.04
C GLY A 38 -8.02 12.29 4.86
N GLY A 39 -8.20 12.84 3.66
CA GLY A 39 -7.87 14.24 3.37
C GLY A 39 -6.46 14.51 2.82
N ALA A 40 -5.68 13.49 2.45
CA ALA A 40 -4.42 13.69 1.72
C ALA A 40 -4.63 14.15 0.27
N GLY A 41 -5.79 13.83 -0.34
CA GLY A 41 -6.12 14.13 -1.74
C GLY A 41 -5.84 15.57 -2.14
N GLN A 42 -6.48 16.54 -1.47
CA GLN A 42 -6.32 17.95 -1.82
C GLN A 42 -4.88 18.45 -1.67
N ARG A 43 -4.15 17.99 -0.65
CA ARG A 43 -2.76 18.39 -0.44
C ARG A 43 -1.86 17.89 -1.56
N LEU A 44 -2.00 16.61 -1.94
CA LEU A 44 -1.20 16.03 -3.03
C LEU A 44 -1.56 16.63 -4.39
N ARG A 45 -2.85 16.89 -4.65
CA ARG A 45 -3.29 17.63 -5.85
C ARG A 45 -2.66 19.01 -5.93
N LYS A 46 -2.58 19.73 -4.80
CA LYS A 46 -1.93 21.03 -4.75
C LYS A 46 -0.44 20.94 -5.09
N ILE A 47 0.28 19.94 -4.59
CA ILE A 47 1.68 19.70 -4.97
C ILE A 47 1.80 19.49 -6.49
N CYS A 48 0.90 18.71 -7.09
CA CYS A 48 0.89 18.51 -8.55
C CYS A 48 0.62 19.81 -9.30
N ALA A 49 -0.41 20.55 -8.93
CA ALA A 49 -0.75 21.85 -9.52
C ALA A 49 0.41 22.85 -9.44
N ASP A 50 1.04 22.97 -8.26
CA ASP A 50 2.17 23.88 -8.05
C ASP A 50 3.38 23.47 -8.90
N ARG A 51 3.65 22.17 -9.06
CA ARG A 51 4.75 21.67 -9.92
C ARG A 51 4.47 21.91 -11.41
N VAL A 52 3.25 21.67 -11.87
CA VAL A 52 2.83 21.90 -13.26
C VAL A 52 2.94 23.38 -13.62
N ALA A 53 2.51 24.27 -12.72
CA ALA A 53 2.58 25.72 -12.92
C ALA A 53 4.03 26.23 -12.95
N ALA A 54 4.94 25.60 -12.21
CA ALA A 54 6.33 26.02 -12.10
C ALA A 54 7.19 25.71 -13.34
N ASP A 55 6.77 24.79 -14.20
CA ASP A 55 7.56 24.32 -15.34
C ASP A 55 6.68 24.08 -16.59
N PRO A 56 6.14 25.15 -17.22
CA PRO A 56 5.21 25.01 -18.35
C PRO A 56 5.82 24.39 -19.61
N ASP A 57 7.15 24.48 -19.76
CA ASP A 57 7.87 23.88 -20.88
C ASP A 57 7.89 22.34 -20.74
N MET A 58 8.18 21.83 -19.54
CA MET A 58 8.09 20.40 -19.24
C MET A 58 6.64 19.90 -19.29
N PHE A 59 5.72 20.68 -18.74
CA PHE A 59 4.28 20.36 -18.68
C PHE A 59 3.51 21.13 -19.75
N SER A 60 3.89 20.90 -21.01
CA SER A 60 3.22 21.49 -22.17
C SER A 60 1.87 20.83 -22.45
N GLU A 61 1.05 21.47 -23.30
CA GLU A 61 -0.23 20.92 -23.74
C GLU A 61 -0.10 19.55 -24.40
N ALA A 62 1.02 19.27 -25.08
CA ALA A 62 1.29 17.96 -25.66
C ALA A 62 1.46 16.85 -24.60
N VAL A 63 2.01 17.20 -23.43
CA VAL A 63 2.21 16.27 -22.30
C VAL A 63 0.93 16.13 -21.47
N LEU A 64 0.23 17.25 -21.24
CA LEU A 64 -0.93 17.30 -20.36
C LEU A 64 -2.25 16.95 -21.07
N GLY A 65 -2.28 17.04 -22.41
CA GLY A 65 -3.51 16.91 -23.21
C GLY A 65 -4.44 18.12 -23.11
N MET A 66 -4.04 19.18 -22.41
CA MET A 66 -4.75 20.46 -22.30
C MET A 66 -3.78 21.59 -21.93
N PRO A 67 -4.15 22.86 -22.14
CA PRO A 67 -3.33 24.00 -21.72
C PRO A 67 -2.89 23.91 -20.26
N ASN A 68 -1.62 24.27 -19.98
CA ASN A 68 -1.01 24.15 -18.65
C ASN A 68 -1.85 24.80 -17.54
N ALA A 69 -2.26 26.06 -17.72
CA ALA A 69 -3.09 26.78 -16.76
C ALA A 69 -4.44 26.08 -16.51
N GLN A 70 -5.04 25.51 -17.56
CA GLN A 70 -6.28 24.74 -17.43
C GLN A 70 -6.05 23.45 -16.63
N TYR A 71 -4.92 22.78 -16.83
CA TYR A 71 -4.57 21.57 -16.08
C TYR A 71 -4.36 21.85 -14.59
N VAL A 72 -3.72 22.97 -14.25
CA VAL A 72 -3.50 23.42 -12.86
C VAL A 72 -4.82 23.56 -12.11
N ASP A 73 -5.84 24.14 -12.74
CA ASP A 73 -7.17 24.24 -12.16
C ASP A 73 -7.90 22.89 -12.16
N TRP A 74 -7.76 22.12 -13.24
CA TRP A 74 -8.38 20.82 -13.41
C TRP A 74 -7.94 19.83 -12.33
N ILE A 75 -6.64 19.67 -12.06
CA ILE A 75 -6.15 18.65 -11.13
C ILE A 75 -6.53 18.92 -9.67
N GLN A 76 -6.82 20.18 -9.33
CA GLN A 76 -7.26 20.60 -8.00
C GLN A 76 -8.72 20.20 -7.70
N ASN A 77 -9.51 19.83 -8.70
CA ASN A 77 -10.87 19.33 -8.50
C ASN A 77 -10.83 17.88 -7.98
N PRO A 78 -11.44 17.58 -6.81
CA PRO A 78 -11.39 16.24 -6.20
C PRO A 78 -12.07 15.15 -7.03
N PHE A 79 -12.92 15.50 -8.01
CA PHE A 79 -13.58 14.54 -8.90
C PHE A 79 -12.73 14.13 -10.11
N ASN A 80 -11.64 14.85 -10.39
CA ASN A 80 -10.74 14.52 -11.49
C ASN A 80 -9.73 13.45 -11.07
N TRP A 81 -9.55 12.45 -11.91
CA TRP A 81 -8.62 11.36 -11.63
C TRP A 81 -7.19 11.82 -11.86
N GLY A 82 -6.28 11.41 -10.98
CA GLY A 82 -4.85 11.50 -11.28
C GLY A 82 -4.37 10.30 -12.09
N GLY A 83 -3.20 10.43 -12.70
CA GLY A 83 -2.59 9.38 -13.52
C GLY A 83 -1.07 9.46 -13.56
N GLU A 84 -0.49 9.20 -14.73
CA GLU A 84 0.96 9.11 -14.92
C GLU A 84 1.69 10.41 -14.57
N ASN A 85 1.11 11.57 -14.94
CA ASN A 85 1.67 12.88 -14.61
C ASN A 85 1.79 13.09 -13.09
N GLU A 86 0.70 12.85 -12.35
CA GLU A 86 0.69 12.95 -10.89
C GLU A 86 1.68 11.97 -10.26
N ILE A 87 1.74 10.73 -10.74
CA ILE A 87 2.67 9.72 -10.23
C ILE A 87 4.12 10.19 -10.40
N GLY A 88 4.49 10.68 -11.57
CA GLY A 88 5.83 11.20 -11.84
C GLY A 88 6.18 12.42 -10.98
N ILE A 89 5.24 13.35 -10.82
CA ILE A 89 5.44 14.54 -9.97
C ILE A 89 5.63 14.14 -8.51
N LEU A 90 4.77 13.28 -7.98
CA LEU A 90 4.83 12.85 -6.59
C LEU A 90 6.05 11.97 -6.30
N ALA A 91 6.43 11.10 -7.25
CA ALA A 91 7.68 10.34 -7.19
C ALA A 91 8.90 11.27 -6.99
N ALA A 92 8.96 12.35 -7.78
CA ALA A 92 10.00 13.36 -7.67
C ALA A 92 9.93 14.14 -6.34
N HIS A 93 8.73 14.56 -5.94
CA HIS A 93 8.53 15.37 -4.74
C HIS A 93 8.93 14.63 -3.45
N PHE A 94 8.61 13.34 -3.35
CA PHE A 94 8.89 12.53 -2.17
C PHE A 94 10.20 11.73 -2.25
N ASP A 95 10.98 11.88 -3.32
CA ASP A 95 12.19 11.10 -3.59
C ASP A 95 11.96 9.59 -3.45
N VAL A 96 10.97 9.08 -4.19
CA VAL A 96 10.62 7.66 -4.23
C VAL A 96 10.47 7.18 -5.67
N GLU A 97 10.84 5.93 -5.91
CA GLU A 97 10.40 5.22 -7.10
C GLU A 97 8.99 4.65 -6.88
N VAL A 98 8.10 4.86 -7.86
CA VAL A 98 6.76 4.30 -7.86
C VAL A 98 6.69 3.19 -8.89
N ALA A 99 6.52 1.96 -8.44
CA ALA A 99 6.30 0.81 -9.32
C ALA A 99 4.80 0.51 -9.41
N VAL A 100 4.20 0.85 -10.56
CA VAL A 100 2.77 0.59 -10.82
C VAL A 100 2.62 -0.80 -11.42
N VAL A 101 1.97 -1.70 -10.68
CA VAL A 101 1.61 -3.04 -11.13
C VAL A 101 0.31 -2.94 -11.93
N MET A 102 0.40 -3.11 -13.24
CA MET A 102 -0.74 -3.06 -14.16
C MET A 102 -1.45 -4.41 -14.17
N MET A 103 -2.59 -4.52 -13.47
CA MET A 103 -3.28 -5.80 -13.27
C MET A 103 -3.74 -6.43 -14.59
N GLU A 104 -4.34 -5.62 -15.47
CA GLU A 104 -4.89 -6.11 -16.73
C GLU A 104 -3.80 -6.35 -17.79
N ALA A 105 -2.81 -5.45 -17.84
CA ALA A 105 -1.74 -5.52 -18.83
C ALA A 105 -0.57 -6.46 -18.43
N ASN A 106 -0.56 -6.94 -17.18
CA ASN A 106 0.40 -7.91 -16.65
C ASN A 106 1.87 -7.47 -16.77
N PHE A 107 2.16 -6.19 -16.51
CA PHE A 107 3.53 -5.67 -16.40
C PHE A 107 3.65 -4.65 -15.26
N ILE A 108 4.89 -4.29 -14.92
CA ILE A 108 5.19 -3.26 -13.93
C ILE A 108 5.78 -2.05 -14.63
N LEU A 109 5.18 -0.87 -14.42
CA LEU A 109 5.65 0.41 -14.95
C LEU A 109 6.36 1.19 -13.84
N PRO A 110 7.70 1.35 -13.90
CA PRO A 110 8.44 2.14 -12.93
C PRO A 110 8.47 3.63 -13.27
N TYR A 111 8.23 4.47 -12.27
CA TYR A 111 8.46 5.92 -12.31
C TYR A 111 9.57 6.25 -11.32
N SER A 112 10.76 6.53 -11.82
CA SER A 112 11.96 6.71 -10.99
C SER A 112 12.81 7.88 -11.49
N LEU A 113 13.38 8.61 -10.55
CA LEU A 113 14.47 9.55 -10.78
C LEU A 113 15.80 9.06 -10.13
N GLY A 114 15.89 7.77 -9.83
CA GLY A 114 17.07 7.16 -9.20
C GLY A 114 17.00 7.02 -7.68
N SER A 115 15.81 7.17 -7.08
CA SER A 115 15.61 6.93 -5.66
C SER A 115 15.92 5.47 -5.27
N LYS A 116 16.46 5.28 -4.06
CA LYS A 116 16.69 3.96 -3.47
C LYS A 116 15.44 3.40 -2.78
N ASN A 117 14.46 4.25 -2.50
CA ASN A 117 13.21 3.86 -1.86
C ASN A 117 12.16 3.59 -2.94
N ARG A 118 11.45 2.46 -2.85
CA ARG A 118 10.44 2.07 -3.83
C ARG A 118 9.11 1.74 -3.16
N ILE A 119 8.04 2.30 -3.69
CA ILE A 119 6.65 1.99 -3.31
C ILE A 119 5.94 1.28 -4.46
N TYR A 120 4.86 0.55 -4.13
CA TYR A 120 4.14 -0.26 -5.11
C TYR A 120 2.65 0.08 -5.11
N LEU A 121 2.17 0.53 -6.27
CA LEU A 121 0.74 0.73 -6.53
C LEU A 121 0.22 -0.41 -7.39
N LEU A 122 -1.00 -0.87 -7.12
CA LEU A 122 -1.75 -1.75 -8.00
C LEU A 122 -2.75 -0.92 -8.79
N TYR A 123 -2.72 -1.01 -10.11
CA TYR A 123 -3.72 -0.42 -10.98
C TYR A 123 -4.63 -1.50 -11.55
N THR A 124 -5.93 -1.39 -11.33
CA THR A 124 -6.93 -2.37 -11.80
C THR A 124 -7.70 -1.93 -13.04
N GLY A 125 -7.16 -0.99 -13.83
CA GLY A 125 -7.84 -0.43 -15.01
C GLY A 125 -8.71 0.81 -14.73
N GLN A 126 -9.15 0.99 -13.48
CA GLN A 126 -9.97 2.14 -13.05
C GLN A 126 -9.80 2.54 -11.58
N HIS A 127 -8.85 1.92 -10.88
CA HIS A 127 -8.67 2.10 -9.44
C HIS A 127 -7.23 1.81 -9.03
N TYR A 128 -6.74 2.55 -8.04
CA TYR A 128 -5.41 2.38 -7.45
C TYR A 128 -5.51 1.87 -6.02
N ASP A 129 -4.75 0.82 -5.70
CA ASP A 129 -4.61 0.32 -4.33
C ASP A 129 -3.12 0.19 -3.94
N PRO A 130 -2.75 0.50 -2.69
CA PRO A 130 -1.40 0.27 -2.21
C PRO A 130 -1.09 -1.22 -2.00
N LEU A 131 0.12 -1.62 -2.41
CA LEU A 131 0.70 -2.95 -2.14
C LEU A 131 1.76 -2.83 -1.05
N VAL A 132 1.61 -3.60 0.04
CA VAL A 132 2.54 -3.58 1.18
C VAL A 132 3.09 -4.96 1.49
N ALA A 133 4.37 -5.03 1.89
CA ALA A 133 4.96 -6.25 2.44
C ALA A 133 4.55 -6.41 3.91
N ALA A 134 4.08 -7.61 4.28
CA ALA A 134 3.72 -7.96 5.64
C ALA A 134 4.35 -9.28 6.07
N VAL A 135 4.89 -9.29 7.28
CA VAL A 135 5.35 -10.51 7.96
C VAL A 135 4.16 -11.09 8.72
N VAL A 136 3.61 -12.20 8.22
CA VAL A 136 2.49 -12.89 8.86
C VAL A 136 3.04 -13.88 9.88
N ARG A 137 3.17 -13.43 11.13
CA ARG A 137 3.59 -14.31 12.23
C ARG A 137 2.53 -15.39 12.46
N ARG A 138 2.89 -16.66 12.32
CA ARG A 138 2.02 -17.75 12.79
C ARG A 138 1.98 -17.73 14.31
N ARG A 139 0.79 -17.75 14.91
CA ARG A 139 0.65 -18.06 16.34
C ARG A 139 1.19 -19.48 16.56
N SER A 140 2.29 -19.61 17.30
CA SER A 140 2.75 -20.91 17.75
C SER A 140 1.67 -21.49 18.67
N MET A 141 0.96 -22.52 18.21
CA MET A 141 0.11 -23.31 19.09
C MET A 141 1.06 -24.07 20.00
N ILE A 142 1.21 -23.62 21.25
CA ILE A 142 1.87 -24.41 22.27
C ILE A 142 0.91 -25.58 22.54
N LEU A 143 1.16 -26.75 21.94
CA LEU A 143 0.56 -27.99 22.43
C LEU A 143 1.13 -28.20 23.83
N GLY A 144 0.36 -27.83 24.85
CA GLY A 144 0.65 -28.22 26.22
C GLY A 144 0.70 -29.74 26.29
N THR A 145 1.88 -30.30 26.56
CA THR A 145 2.00 -31.70 26.96
C THR A 145 1.26 -31.86 28.29
N CYS A 146 0.05 -32.41 28.22
CA CYS A 146 -0.65 -32.91 29.38
C CYS A 146 0.08 -34.17 29.85
N ALA A 147 1.05 -34.01 30.76
CA ALA A 147 1.74 -35.11 31.42
C ALA A 147 2.04 -34.70 32.86
N ALA A 148 1.17 -35.11 33.79
CA ALA A 148 1.51 -35.73 35.07
C ALA A 148 0.33 -35.65 36.04
N LEU A 149 -0.32 -36.79 36.29
CA LEU A 149 -0.60 -37.29 37.64
C LEU A 149 -1.07 -38.74 37.49
N GLY A 150 -0.09 -39.65 37.49
CA GLY A 150 -0.33 -41.06 37.71
C GLY A 150 -0.48 -41.36 39.20
N GLN A 151 -1.50 -42.17 39.50
CA GLN A 151 -1.42 -43.42 40.28
C GLN A 151 -1.20 -43.30 41.82
N LEU A 152 -1.90 -43.98 42.74
CA LEU A 152 -2.56 -45.31 42.79
C LEU A 152 -3.42 -45.48 44.08
N HIS A 153 -4.16 -46.61 44.15
CA HIS A 153 -4.84 -47.30 45.29
C HIS A 153 -6.32 -46.92 45.48
N GLY A 154 -7.34 -47.78 45.35
CA GLY A 154 -7.50 -49.20 45.72
C GLY A 154 -7.69 -49.29 47.25
N SER A 155 -8.80 -49.72 47.88
CA SER A 155 -9.88 -50.63 47.53
C SER A 155 -10.98 -50.65 48.63
N LYS A 156 -12.14 -51.27 48.30
CA LYS A 156 -13.11 -52.00 49.17
C LYS A 156 -14.20 -51.29 50.02
N THR A 157 -15.45 -51.54 49.61
CA THR A 157 -16.65 -52.05 50.34
C THR A 157 -17.03 -51.50 51.73
N SER A 158 -18.28 -51.04 51.92
CA SER A 158 -19.45 -51.79 52.46
C SER A 158 -20.59 -50.88 52.99
N ARG A 159 -21.85 -51.26 52.69
CA ARG A 159 -23.14 -51.15 53.42
C ARG A 159 -23.64 -49.83 54.07
N SER A 160 -24.88 -49.50 53.67
CA SER A 160 -26.10 -49.21 54.49
C SER A 160 -26.01 -48.30 55.72
N ILE A 161 -26.79 -47.22 55.73
CA ILE A 161 -28.13 -47.06 56.37
C ILE A 161 -28.82 -45.89 55.67
#